data_AF-A0A7J3V333-F1
#
_entry.id   AF-A0A7J3V333-F1
#
_cell.length_a   1.000
_cell.length_b   1.000
_cell.length_c   1.000
_cell.angle_alpha   90.00
_cell.angle_beta   90.00
_cell.angle_gamma   90.00
#
_symmetry.space_group_name_H-M   'P 1'
#
loop_
_entity.id
_entity.type
_entity.pdbx_description
1 polymer ?
#
loop_
_entity_poly.entity_id
_entity_poly.type
_entity_poly.pdbx_seq_one_letter_code
_entity_poly.pdbx_strand_id
1 'polypeptide(L)'
;MAQRALIVGDEGTGKTALSQRFGLDLTQQARQRGVNLHYIHVNCRQYRGILFLILHYAVSVFHPNFPKREFSAEELLNIFLQVLDENNAYVLLSLDKFESLIEREGSEAVYKLTRLQETRLGKPQRVSLIGILKSLKAIEVWTSAQGALFNLTL
;
A
#
# COMPACT_ATOMS: atom_id res chain seq x y z
N MET A 1 13.87 -3.06 6.83
CA MET A 1 13.71 -2.44 5.49
C MET A 1 12.25 -2.59 5.08
N ALA A 2 11.65 -1.55 4.50
CA ALA A 2 10.34 -1.67 3.85
C ALA A 2 10.48 -2.49 2.56
N GLN A 3 9.59 -3.45 2.34
CA GLN A 3 9.59 -4.28 1.14
C GLN A 3 8.48 -3.85 0.19
N ARG A 4 8.71 -4.04 -1.11
CA ARG A 4 7.73 -3.72 -2.15
C ARG A 4 7.72 -4.85 -3.18
N ALA A 5 6.54 -5.28 -3.60
CA ALA A 5 6.37 -6.31 -4.63
C ALA A 5 5.24 -5.93 -5.60
N LEU A 6 5.34 -6.44 -6.83
CA LEU A 6 4.24 -6.37 -7.80
C LEU A 6 3.78 -7.77 -8.16
N ILE A 7 2.45 -7.94 -8.26
CA ILE A 7 1.81 -9.14 -8.80
C ILE A 7 1.10 -8.73 -10.07
N VAL A 8 1.57 -9.26 -11.21
CA VAL A 8 1.09 -8.86 -12.54
C VAL A 8 0.53 -10.07 -13.28
N GLY A 9 -0.55 -9.88 -14.03
CA GLY A 9 -1.11 -10.91 -14.89
C GLY A 9 -2.57 -10.66 -15.23
N ASP A 10 -3.10 -11.39 -16.19
CA ASP A 10 -4.46 -11.18 -16.71
C ASP A 10 -5.58 -11.40 -15.68
N GLU A 11 -6.78 -10.96 -16.02
CA GLU A 11 -7.95 -11.17 -15.16
C GLU A 11 -8.23 -12.67 -14.94
N GLY A 12 -8.65 -13.05 -13.74
CA GLY A 12 -8.92 -14.45 -13.40
C GLY A 12 -7.70 -15.31 -13.03
N THR A 13 -6.46 -14.78 -13.09
CA THR A 13 -5.24 -15.56 -12.77
C THR A 13 -4.96 -15.75 -11.27
N GLY A 14 -5.90 -15.42 -10.38
CA GLY A 14 -5.76 -15.67 -8.94
C GLY A 14 -4.90 -14.68 -8.15
N LYS A 15 -4.44 -13.57 -8.75
CA LYS A 15 -3.58 -12.57 -8.06
C LYS A 15 -4.11 -12.06 -6.73
N THR A 16 -5.40 -11.69 -6.68
CA THR A 16 -6.07 -11.22 -5.45
C THR A 16 -6.10 -12.32 -4.40
N ALA A 17 -6.46 -13.54 -4.79
CA ALA A 17 -6.49 -14.69 -3.88
C ALA A 17 -5.09 -15.02 -3.34
N LEU A 18 -4.05 -14.95 -4.19
CA LEU A 18 -2.65 -15.11 -3.79
C LEU A 18 -2.24 -14.08 -2.75
N SER A 19 -2.47 -12.79 -3.02
CA SER A 19 -2.10 -11.70 -2.08
C SER A 19 -2.82 -11.84 -0.75
N GLN A 20 -4.12 -12.13 -0.76
CA GLN A 20 -4.91 -12.31 0.46
C GLN A 20 -4.43 -13.51 1.27
N ARG A 21 -4.18 -14.65 0.61
CA ARG A 21 -3.66 -15.85 1.27
C ARG A 21 -2.30 -15.59 1.89
N PHE A 22 -1.38 -14.98 1.13
CA PHE A 22 -0.06 -14.60 1.60
C PHE A 22 -0.14 -13.65 2.81
N GLY A 23 -1.01 -12.64 2.75
CA GLY A 23 -1.24 -11.70 3.84
C GLY A 23 -1.73 -12.38 5.12
N LEU A 24 -2.68 -13.31 5.00
CA LEU A 24 -3.18 -14.11 6.14
C LEU A 24 -2.08 -14.97 6.77
N ASP A 25 -1.35 -15.73 5.94
CA ASP A 25 -0.28 -16.61 6.40
C ASP A 25 0.85 -15.80 7.07
N LEU A 26 1.23 -14.66 6.48
CA LEU A 26 2.28 -13.79 7.02
C LEU A 26 1.87 -13.15 8.35
N THR A 27 0.64 -12.63 8.46
CA THR A 27 0.11 -12.08 9.72
C THR A 27 0.05 -13.15 10.81
N GLN A 28 -0.34 -14.38 10.47
CA GLN A 28 -0.34 -15.50 11.42
C GLN A 28 1.09 -15.79 11.95
N GLN A 29 2.08 -15.87 11.06
CA GLN A 29 3.47 -16.09 11.45
C GLN A 29 4.05 -14.93 12.26
N ALA A 30 3.73 -13.69 11.88
CA ALA A 30 4.15 -12.50 12.61
C ALA A 30 3.61 -12.51 14.04
N ARG A 31 2.33 -12.87 14.22
CA ARG A 31 1.71 -13.02 15.53
C ARG A 31 2.42 -14.05 16.41
N GLN A 32 2.81 -15.19 15.84
CA GLN A 32 3.58 -16.22 16.56
C GLN A 32 4.95 -15.73 17.04
N ARG A 33 5.51 -14.72 16.36
CA ARG A 33 6.79 -14.07 16.70
C ARG A 33 6.63 -12.81 17.54
N GLY A 34 5.41 -12.50 18.01
CA GLY A 34 5.13 -11.29 18.79
C GLY A 34 5.23 -9.99 17.98
N VAL A 35 5.15 -10.06 16.65
CA VAL A 35 5.18 -8.88 15.76
C VAL A 35 3.76 -8.44 15.47
N ASN A 36 3.44 -7.18 15.77
CA ASN A 36 2.14 -6.57 15.49
C ASN A 36 2.02 -6.22 13.99
N LEU A 37 1.74 -7.20 13.14
CA LEU A 37 1.61 -7.02 11.68
C LEU A 37 0.16 -7.14 11.22
N HIS A 38 -0.33 -6.09 10.56
CA HIS A 38 -1.65 -6.06 9.94
C HIS A 38 -1.54 -6.19 8.42
N TYR A 39 -2.31 -7.12 7.85
CA TYR A 39 -2.54 -7.15 6.40
C TYR A 39 -3.75 -6.28 6.08
N ILE A 40 -3.57 -5.28 5.21
CA ILE A 40 -4.64 -4.40 4.74
C ILE A 40 -4.75 -4.55 3.24
N HIS A 41 -5.88 -5.05 2.77
CA HIS A 41 -6.19 -5.19 1.36
C HIS A 41 -7.13 -4.08 0.90
N VAL A 42 -6.76 -3.37 -0.16
CA VAL A 42 -7.55 -2.26 -0.71
C VAL A 42 -7.69 -2.45 -2.21
N ASN A 43 -8.91 -2.60 -2.70
CA ASN A 43 -9.18 -2.54 -4.13
C ASN A 43 -9.28 -1.08 -4.56
N CYS A 44 -8.25 -0.55 -5.23
CA CYS A 44 -8.14 0.85 -5.63
C CYS A 44 -9.35 1.31 -6.46
N ARG A 45 -9.94 0.44 -7.29
CA ARG A 45 -11.13 0.76 -8.10
C ARG A 45 -12.37 1.03 -7.24
N GLN A 46 -12.56 0.30 -6.14
CA GLN A 46 -13.66 0.53 -5.18
C GLN A 46 -13.55 1.92 -4.52
N TYR A 47 -12.31 2.39 -4.31
CA TYR A 47 -12.02 3.72 -3.80
C TYR A 47 -11.75 4.75 -4.92
N ARG A 48 -12.25 4.48 -6.13
CA ARG A 48 -12.21 5.37 -7.31
C ARG A 48 -10.80 5.79 -7.74
N GLY A 49 -9.78 5.03 -7.35
CA GLY A 49 -8.38 5.37 -7.59
C GLY A 49 -7.91 6.62 -6.83
N ILE A 50 -8.59 7.03 -5.77
CA ILE A 50 -8.23 8.25 -5.01
C ILE A 50 -7.40 7.85 -3.78
N LEU A 51 -6.15 8.31 -3.69
CA LEU A 51 -5.19 7.98 -2.63
C LEU A 51 -5.72 8.37 -1.26
N PHE A 52 -6.36 9.54 -1.16
CA PHE A 52 -6.99 9.98 0.09
C PHE A 52 -7.99 8.95 0.62
N LEU A 53 -8.87 8.40 -0.22
CA LEU A 53 -9.88 7.44 0.20
C LEU A 53 -9.25 6.10 0.62
N ILE A 54 -8.20 5.68 -0.10
CA ILE A 54 -7.41 4.48 0.21
C ILE A 54 -6.73 4.62 1.59
N LEU A 55 -6.06 5.73 1.83
CA LEU A 55 -5.37 6.01 3.10
C LEU A 55 -6.36 6.18 4.26
N HIS A 56 -7.50 6.83 4.02
CA HIS A 56 -8.54 6.98 5.04
C HIS A 56 -9.04 5.63 5.50
N TYR A 57 -9.26 4.69 4.56
CA TYR A 57 -9.62 3.32 4.91
C TYR A 57 -8.50 2.64 5.72
N ALA A 58 -7.24 2.74 5.29
CA ALA A 58 -6.12 2.14 6.01
C ALA A 58 -5.98 2.67 7.45
N VAL A 59 -6.18 3.98 7.68
CA VAL A 59 -6.21 4.58 9.02
C VAL A 59 -7.41 4.06 9.83
N SER A 60 -8.58 3.93 9.20
CA SER A 60 -9.80 3.49 9.88
C SER A 60 -9.74 2.06 10.43
N VAL A 61 -8.83 1.22 9.91
CA VAL A 61 -8.54 -0.11 10.47
C VAL A 61 -8.03 -0.03 11.91
N PHE A 62 -7.27 1.02 12.24
CA PHE A 62 -6.73 1.26 13.59
C PHE A 62 -7.64 2.21 14.40
N HIS A 63 -8.29 3.15 13.72
CA HIS A 63 -9.19 4.14 14.35
C HIS A 63 -10.54 4.17 13.62
N PRO A 64 -11.50 3.29 13.98
CA PRO A 64 -12.79 3.18 13.27
C PRO A 64 -13.60 4.49 13.19
N ASN A 65 -13.44 5.37 14.19
CA ASN A 65 -14.11 6.67 14.26
C ASN A 65 -13.23 7.82 13.73
N PHE A 66 -12.24 7.52 12.88
CA PHE A 66 -11.37 8.54 12.30
C PHE A 66 -12.22 9.56 11.52
N PRO A 67 -12.09 10.86 11.82
CA PRO A 67 -13.03 11.85 11.32
C PRO A 67 -12.82 12.10 9.83
N LYS A 68 -13.93 12.22 9.10
CA LYS A 68 -13.95 12.72 7.73
C LYS A 68 -13.74 14.23 7.73
N ARG A 69 -12.53 14.69 8.07
CA ARG A 69 -12.08 16.06 7.86
C ARG A 69 -11.43 16.19 6.48
N GLU A 70 -11.29 17.42 6.03
CA GLU A 70 -10.55 17.76 4.81
C GLU A 70 -9.04 17.64 5.08
N PHE A 71 -8.52 16.42 5.08
CA PHE A 71 -7.08 16.18 5.00
C PHE A 71 -6.66 16.08 3.54
N SER A 72 -5.48 16.60 3.22
CA SER A 72 -4.76 16.20 2.02
C SER A 72 -4.30 14.74 2.12
N ALA A 73 -4.01 14.12 0.97
CA ALA A 73 -3.46 12.77 0.96
C ALA A 73 -2.11 12.66 1.69
N GLU A 74 -1.32 13.74 1.73
CA GLU A 74 -0.02 13.79 2.39
C GLU A 74 -0.15 13.86 3.92
N GLU A 75 -1.05 14.71 4.43
CA GLU A 75 -1.37 14.74 5.85
C GLU A 75 -1.88 13.39 6.32
N LEU A 76 -2.77 12.77 5.55
CA LEU A 76 -3.34 11.48 5.91
C LEU A 76 -2.31 10.35 5.90
N LEU A 77 -1.32 10.43 5.01
CA LEU A 77 -0.17 9.52 4.95
C LEU A 77 0.74 9.69 6.18
N ASN A 78 0.98 10.93 6.62
CA ASN A 78 1.72 11.21 7.85
C ASN A 78 0.96 10.71 9.10
N ILE A 79 -0.35 10.95 9.16
CA ILE A 79 -1.22 10.43 10.23
C ILE A 79 -1.17 8.90 10.25
N PHE A 80 -1.25 8.25 9.09
CA PHE A 80 -1.15 6.80 8.99
C PHE A 80 0.16 6.29 9.58
N LEU A 81 1.30 6.90 9.25
CA LEU A 81 2.59 6.53 9.82
C LEU A 81 2.69 6.76 11.34
N GLN A 82 2.10 7.86 11.83
CA GLN A 82 2.06 8.17 13.25
C GLN A 82 1.26 7.11 14.02
N VAL A 83 0.07 6.76 13.52
CA VAL A 83 -0.77 5.69 14.09
C VAL A 83 0.01 4.38 14.19
N LEU A 84 0.78 4.03 13.16
CA LEU A 84 1.61 2.81 13.18
C LEU A 84 2.76 2.88 14.19
N ASP A 85 3.37 4.05 14.38
CA ASP A 85 4.39 4.25 15.41
C ASP A 85 3.80 4.08 16.82
N GLU A 86 2.68 4.73 17.10
CA GLU A 86 1.99 4.70 18.39
C GLU A 86 1.55 3.29 18.76
N ASN A 87 1.08 2.50 17.79
CA ASN A 87 0.64 1.11 17.99
C ASN A 87 1.79 0.08 17.90
N ASN A 88 3.03 0.53 17.68
CA ASN A 88 4.16 -0.31 17.32
C ASN A 88 3.81 -1.35 16.22
N ALA A 89 3.01 -0.93 15.26
CA ALA A 89 2.37 -1.79 14.27
C ALA A 89 3.10 -1.73 12.93
N TYR A 90 3.17 -2.86 12.23
CA TYR A 90 3.58 -2.94 10.84
C TYR A 90 2.36 -3.21 9.98
N VAL A 91 2.40 -2.73 8.73
CA VAL A 91 1.37 -2.98 7.74
C VAL A 91 1.97 -3.59 6.48
N LEU A 92 1.35 -4.66 6.00
CA LEU A 92 1.44 -5.10 4.61
C LEU A 92 0.22 -4.55 3.87
N LEU A 93 0.40 -3.48 3.10
CA LEU A 93 -0.67 -2.82 2.35
C LEU A 93 -0.69 -3.37 0.92
N SER A 94 -1.74 -4.12 0.60
CA SER A 94 -2.01 -4.60 -0.75
C SER A 94 -2.95 -3.66 -1.48
N LEU A 95 -2.48 -3.09 -2.58
CA LEU A 95 -3.24 -2.23 -3.49
C LEU A 95 -3.67 -3.08 -4.69
N ASP A 96 -4.90 -3.58 -4.67
CA ASP A 96 -5.50 -4.35 -5.74
C ASP A 96 -6.11 -3.45 -6.82
N LYS A 97 -6.04 -3.89 -8.09
CA LYS A 97 -6.34 -3.06 -9.26
C LYS A 97 -5.60 -1.72 -9.19
N PHE A 98 -4.30 -1.78 -8.86
CA PHE A 98 -3.45 -0.63 -8.59
C PHE A 98 -3.39 0.35 -9.77
N GLU A 99 -3.58 -0.15 -11.00
CA GLU A 99 -3.68 0.66 -12.22
C GLU A 99 -4.74 1.76 -12.10
N SER A 100 -5.84 1.54 -11.38
CA SER A 100 -6.88 2.56 -11.19
C SER A 100 -6.40 3.77 -10.40
N LEU A 101 -5.46 3.59 -9.45
CA LEU A 101 -4.84 4.71 -8.73
C LEU A 101 -3.87 5.48 -9.64
N ILE A 102 -3.06 4.75 -10.42
CA ILE A 102 -2.10 5.35 -11.35
C ILE A 102 -2.82 6.16 -12.44
N GLU A 103 -3.87 5.60 -13.02
CA GLU A 103 -4.70 6.27 -14.04
C GLU A 103 -5.38 7.54 -13.51
N ARG A 104 -5.73 7.55 -12.22
CA ARG A 104 -6.48 8.65 -11.60
C ARG A 104 -5.59 9.77 -11.08
N GLU A 105 -4.51 9.45 -10.38
CA GLU A 105 -3.65 10.43 -9.69
C GLU A 105 -2.24 10.54 -10.28
N GLY A 106 -1.93 9.74 -11.30
CA GLY A 106 -0.64 9.75 -11.98
C GLY A 106 0.51 9.19 -11.13
N SER A 107 1.73 9.50 -11.56
CA SER A 107 2.97 9.05 -10.91
C SER A 107 3.16 9.61 -9.51
N GLU A 108 2.59 10.77 -9.19
CA GLU A 108 2.77 11.44 -7.89
C GLU A 108 2.22 10.60 -6.72
N ALA A 109 1.07 9.95 -6.89
CA ALA A 109 0.51 9.06 -5.87
C ALA A 109 1.42 7.84 -5.63
N VAL A 110 1.97 7.28 -6.71
CA VAL A 110 2.91 6.15 -6.64
C VAL A 110 4.21 6.58 -5.98
N TYR A 111 4.72 7.76 -6.31
CA TYR A 111 5.91 8.35 -5.71
C TYR A 111 5.74 8.55 -4.20
N LYS A 112 4.61 9.14 -3.77
CA LYS A 112 4.27 9.31 -2.34
C LYS A 112 4.22 7.98 -1.59
N LEU A 113 3.59 6.96 -2.18
CA LEU A 113 3.47 5.63 -1.56
C LEU A 113 4.81 4.90 -1.50
N THR A 114 5.58 4.92 -2.58
CA THR A 114 6.87 4.22 -2.64
C THR A 114 7.88 4.89 -1.73
N ARG A 115 8.02 6.22 -1.74
CA ARG A 115 8.99 6.96 -0.90
C ARG A 115 8.52 7.25 0.52
N LEU A 116 7.36 6.72 0.92
CA LEU A 116 6.71 6.88 2.22
C LEU A 116 7.65 6.82 3.44
N GLN A 117 8.66 5.96 3.37
CA GLN A 117 9.53 5.67 4.51
C GLN A 117 10.92 6.33 4.43
N GLU A 118 11.26 6.97 3.32
CA GLU A 118 12.61 7.51 3.09
C GLU A 118 12.88 8.75 3.95
N THR A 119 11.84 9.51 4.28
CA THR A 119 11.91 10.70 5.14
C THR A 119 12.03 10.36 6.64
N ARG A 120 12.03 9.08 7.01
CA ARG A 120 11.91 8.61 8.41
C ARG A 120 13.26 8.17 8.99
N LEU A 121 14.20 9.10 9.11
CA LEU A 121 15.53 8.86 9.68
C LEU A 121 15.44 8.27 11.10
N GLY A 122 16.13 7.15 11.33
CA GLY A 122 16.20 6.48 12.63
C GLY A 122 14.91 5.80 13.09
N LYS A 123 13.83 5.81 12.28
CA LYS A 123 12.56 5.19 12.63
C LYS A 123 12.36 3.83 11.94
N PRO A 124 11.62 2.90 12.59
CA PRO A 124 11.26 1.64 11.97
C PRO A 124 10.42 1.85 10.71
N GLN A 125 10.72 1.04 9.70
CA GLN A 125 10.02 1.01 8.43
C GLN A 125 8.70 0.25 8.61
N ARG A 126 7.60 0.98 8.81
CA ARG A 126 6.32 0.40 9.27
C ARG A 126 5.46 -0.21 8.16
N VAL A 127 5.68 0.15 6.90
CA VAL A 127 4.79 -0.22 5.79
C VAL A 127 5.57 -0.95 4.70
N SER A 128 5.05 -2.11 4.28
CA SER A 128 5.44 -2.83 3.07
C SER A 128 4.28 -2.84 2.08
N LEU A 129 4.57 -2.85 0.78
CA LEU A 129 3.57 -2.68 -0.28
C LEU A 129 3.49 -3.90 -1.20
N ILE A 130 2.27 -4.29 -1.58
CA ILE A 130 2.01 -5.19 -2.71
C ILE A 130 1.12 -4.43 -3.71
N GLY A 131 1.62 -4.17 -4.90
CA GLY A 131 0.78 -3.67 -6.00
C GLY A 131 0.28 -4.84 -6.85
N ILE A 132 -1.02 -4.91 -7.12
CA ILE A 132 -1.60 -5.94 -7.99
C ILE A 132 -2.15 -5.27 -9.24
N LEU A 133 -1.68 -5.71 -10.40
CA LEU A 133 -1.93 -5.09 -11.69
C LEU A 133 -2.33 -6.11 -12.74
N LYS A 134 -3.12 -5.69 -13.74
CA LYS A 134 -3.31 -6.50 -14.94
C LYS A 134 -2.04 -6.60 -15.79
N SER A 135 -1.37 -5.47 -16.02
CA SER A 135 -0.17 -5.39 -16.88
C SER A 135 0.76 -4.27 -16.44
N LEU A 136 2.05 -4.37 -16.79
CA LEU A 136 3.04 -3.32 -16.52
C LEU A 136 2.87 -2.07 -17.39
N LYS A 137 2.04 -2.10 -18.45
CA LYS A 137 1.81 -0.92 -19.31
C LYS A 137 1.37 0.31 -18.53
N ALA A 138 0.54 0.11 -17.50
CA ALA A 138 0.08 1.17 -16.62
C ALA A 138 1.21 1.83 -15.83
N ILE A 139 2.33 1.14 -15.63
CA ILE A 139 3.55 1.67 -14.99
C ILE A 139 4.50 2.24 -16.06
N GLU A 140 4.65 1.56 -17.21
CA GLU A 140 5.56 1.92 -18.30
C GLU A 140 5.34 3.33 -18.84
N VAL A 141 4.07 3.74 -18.98
CA VAL A 141 3.67 5.08 -19.40
C VAL A 141 4.26 6.18 -18.49
N TRP A 142 4.60 5.84 -17.24
CA TRP A 142 5.08 6.78 -16.24
C TRP A 142 6.53 6.52 -15.80
N THR A 143 7.07 5.31 -15.96
CA THR A 143 8.48 4.98 -15.62
C THR A 143 9.50 5.53 -16.61
N SER A 144 9.12 5.90 -17.83
CA SER A 144 9.99 6.68 -18.72
C SER A 144 10.36 8.04 -18.13
N ALA A 145 9.68 8.49 -17.07
CA ALA A 145 10.02 9.71 -16.32
C ALA A 145 10.74 9.46 -14.98
N GLN A 146 10.58 8.31 -14.30
CA GLN A 146 11.17 8.08 -12.96
C GLN A 146 11.50 6.59 -12.72
N GLY A 147 12.79 6.31 -12.47
CA GLY A 147 13.34 4.96 -12.34
C GLY A 147 12.94 4.20 -11.07
N ALA A 148 12.85 2.87 -11.22
CA ALA A 148 12.83 1.84 -10.17
C ALA A 148 11.67 1.91 -9.16
N LEU A 149 10.43 1.73 -9.62
CA LEU A 149 9.26 1.74 -8.73
C LEU A 149 9.10 0.48 -7.86
N PHE A 150 9.46 -0.72 -8.35
CA PHE A 150 9.29 -1.97 -7.59
C PHE A 150 10.29 -3.04 -8.06
N ASN A 151 11.37 -3.28 -7.31
CA ASN A 151 12.30 -4.39 -7.57
C ASN A 151 11.76 -5.68 -6.93
N LEU A 152 10.86 -6.38 -7.63
CA LEU A 152 10.62 -7.84 -7.55
C LEU A 152 9.46 -8.16 -8.51
N THR A 153 9.81 -8.62 -9.70
CA THR A 153 8.90 -9.31 -10.62
C THR A 153 8.96 -10.79 -10.27
N LEU A 154 7.86 -11.38 -9.80
CA LEU A 154 7.69 -12.85 -9.69
C LEU A 154 6.97 -13.36 -10.94
#